data_AF-A0A6I1E312-F1
#
_entry.id   AF-A0A6I1E312-F1
#
_cell.length_a   1.000
_cell.length_b   1.000
_cell.length_c   1.000
_cell.angle_alpha   90.00
_cell.angle_beta   90.00
_cell.angle_gamma   90.00
#
_symmetry.space_group_name_H-M   'P 1'
#
loop_
_entity.id
_entity.type
_entity.pdbx_description
1 polymer ?
#
loop_
_entity_poly.entity_id
_entity_poly.type
_entity_poly.pdbx_seq_one_letter_code
_entity_poly.pdbx_strand_id
1 'polypeptide(L)'
;LLCIAVVGIPIMTAEVMLGRKGGLSPINTMRKLASESKVTQRWAGIGILGALSAFLILSFYSAVASWALYYTWEAARGAFDGITATQSEAHFDTMLANPWLMLGFHSLFML
;
A
#
# COMPACT_ATOMS: atom_id res chain seq x y z
N LEU A 1 11.55 14.33 -10.88
CA LEU A 1 10.66 15.50 -10.60
C LEU A 1 9.78 15.86 -11.79
N LEU A 2 10.31 15.98 -13.02
CA LEU A 2 9.51 16.28 -14.22
C LEU A 2 8.30 15.34 -14.41
N CYS A 3 8.50 14.02 -14.29
CA CYS A 3 7.40 13.05 -14.43
C CYS A 3 6.31 13.22 -13.37
N ILE A 4 6.69 13.59 -12.14
CA ILE A 4 5.71 13.86 -11.06
C ILE A 4 4.87 15.08 -11.44
N ALA A 5 5.51 16.15 -11.91
CA ALA A 5 4.83 17.38 -12.27
C ALA A 5 3.87 17.21 -13.47
N VAL A 6 4.30 16.50 -14.51
CA VAL A 6 3.56 16.40 -15.79
C VAL A 6 2.59 15.23 -15.82
N VAL A 7 2.85 14.16 -15.07
CA VAL A 7 2.04 12.93 -15.10
C VAL A 7 1.35 12.70 -13.75
N GLY A 8 2.11 12.75 -12.66
CA GLY A 8 1.59 12.49 -11.32
C GLY A 8 0.50 13.47 -10.89
N ILE A 9 0.77 14.78 -10.98
CA ILE A 9 -0.18 15.81 -10.54
C ILE A 9 -1.48 15.78 -11.37
N PRO A 10 -1.45 15.72 -12.72
CA PRO A 10 -2.68 15.64 -13.50
C PRO A 10 -3.49 14.37 -13.24
N ILE A 11 -2.83 13.20 -13.10
CA ILE A 11 -3.53 11.94 -12.78
C ILE A 11 -4.19 12.03 -11.41
N MET A 12 -3.47 12.49 -10.38
CA MET A 12 -4.02 12.66 -9.03
C MET A 12 -5.24 13.60 -9.04
N THR A 13 -5.14 14.72 -9.78
CA THR A 13 -6.25 15.67 -9.90
C THR A 13 -7.46 15.02 -10.58
N ALA A 14 -7.24 14.24 -11.65
CA ALA A 14 -8.30 13.51 -12.33
C ALA A 14 -8.96 12.47 -11.42
N GLU A 15 -8.18 11.67 -10.69
CA GLU A 15 -8.69 10.66 -9.75
C GLU A 15 -9.54 11.30 -8.64
N VAL A 16 -9.09 12.42 -8.05
CA VAL A 16 -9.85 13.15 -7.04
C VAL A 16 -11.16 13.72 -7.61
N MET A 17 -11.14 14.27 -8.82
CA MET A 17 -12.35 14.79 -9.48
C MET A 17 -13.35 13.67 -9.79
N LEU A 18 -12.88 12.52 -10.29
CA LEU A 18 -13.70 11.35 -10.56
C LEU A 18 -14.30 10.81 -9.25
N GLY A 19 -13.50 10.69 -8.19
CA GLY A 19 -13.95 10.25 -6.87
C GLY A 19 -15.02 11.18 -6.29
N ARG A 20 -14.81 12.50 -6.36
CA ARG A 20 -15.76 13.50 -5.86
C ARG A 20 -17.10 13.48 -6.61
N LYS A 21 -17.08 13.30 -7.93
CA LYS A 21 -18.31 13.23 -8.74
C LYS A 21 -19.01 11.86 -8.63
N GLY A 22 -18.23 10.80 -8.50
CA GLY A 22 -18.71 9.43 -8.38
C GLY A 22 -19.36 9.13 -7.03
N GLY A 23 -18.66 9.44 -5.93
CA GLY A 23 -19.09 9.19 -4.55
C GLY A 23 -19.23 7.70 -4.21
N LEU A 24 -18.69 6.81 -5.04
CA LEU A 24 -18.82 5.35 -4.93
C LEU A 24 -17.44 4.68 -5.02
N SER A 25 -17.40 3.37 -4.81
CA SER A 25 -16.18 2.58 -5.04
C SER A 25 -15.61 2.80 -6.46
N PRO A 26 -14.30 2.65 -6.70
CA PRO A 26 -13.67 3.00 -7.97
C PRO A 26 -14.36 2.38 -9.19
N ILE A 27 -14.74 1.10 -9.10
CA ILE A 27 -15.44 0.36 -10.16
C ILE A 27 -16.81 0.99 -10.44
N ASN A 28 -17.59 1.27 -9.39
CA ASN A 28 -18.95 1.81 -9.51
C ASN A 28 -18.95 3.27 -9.94
N THR A 29 -18.00 4.07 -9.46
CA THR A 29 -17.75 5.44 -9.90
C THR A 29 -17.48 5.48 -11.41
N MET A 30 -16.59 4.62 -11.91
CA MET A 30 -16.29 4.56 -13.34
C MET A 30 -17.50 4.12 -14.18
N ARG A 31 -18.31 3.16 -13.72
CA ARG A 31 -19.55 2.74 -14.40
C ARG A 31 -20.59 3.87 -14.46
N LYS A 32 -20.84 4.54 -13.33
CA LYS A 32 -21.77 5.67 -13.21
C LYS A 32 -21.36 6.81 -14.14
N LEU A 33 -20.10 7.25 -14.07
CA LEU A 33 -19.58 8.34 -14.89
C LEU A 33 -19.56 7.99 -16.39
N ALA A 34 -19.29 6.74 -16.74
CA ALA A 34 -19.36 6.28 -18.11
C ALA A 34 -20.79 6.34 -18.67
N SER A 35 -21.79 5.99 -17.85
CA SER A 35 -23.21 6.08 -18.22
C SER A 35 -23.65 7.54 -18.37
N GLU A 36 -23.34 8.40 -17.40
CA GLU A 36 -23.67 9.83 -17.43
C GLU A 36 -23.03 10.56 -18.62
N SER A 37 -21.79 10.19 -18.96
CA SER A 37 -21.04 10.82 -20.05
C SER A 37 -21.33 10.18 -21.42
N LYS A 38 -22.25 9.20 -21.48
CA LYS A 38 -22.61 8.45 -22.70
C LYS A 38 -21.41 7.80 -23.41
N VAL A 39 -20.42 7.35 -22.64
CA VAL A 39 -19.24 6.64 -23.14
C VAL A 39 -19.32 5.14 -22.83
N THR A 40 -18.43 4.36 -23.44
CA THR A 40 -18.42 2.90 -23.28
C THR A 40 -18.18 2.48 -21.83
N GLN A 41 -18.92 1.48 -21.35
CA GLN A 41 -18.75 0.90 -20.00
C GLN A 41 -17.39 0.21 -19.77
N ARG A 42 -16.58 0.02 -20.82
CA ARG A 42 -15.22 -0.52 -20.76
C ARG A 42 -14.29 0.28 -19.85
N TRP A 43 -14.57 1.57 -19.64
CA TRP A 43 -13.84 2.42 -18.69
C TRP A 43 -13.90 1.92 -17.24
N ALA A 44 -14.90 1.11 -16.89
CA ALA A 44 -14.94 0.41 -15.60
C ALA A 44 -13.76 -0.55 -15.38
N GLY A 45 -13.12 -1.00 -16.46
CA GLY A 45 -11.91 -1.83 -16.40
C GLY A 45 -10.76 -1.15 -15.67
N ILE A 46 -10.63 0.19 -15.77
CA ILE A 46 -9.61 0.94 -15.02
C ILE A 46 -9.89 0.89 -13.52
N GLY A 47 -11.17 0.99 -13.11
CA GLY A 47 -11.54 0.86 -11.70
C GLY A 47 -11.25 -0.55 -11.15
N ILE A 48 -11.41 -1.59 -11.97
CA ILE A 48 -11.07 -2.97 -11.59
C ILE A 48 -9.57 -3.14 -11.46
N LEU A 49 -8.80 -2.65 -12.45
CA LEU A 49 -7.34 -2.66 -12.41
C LEU A 49 -6.81 -1.93 -11.19
N GLY A 50 -7.32 -0.74 -10.87
CA GLY A 50 -6.93 0.01 -9.68
C GLY A 50 -7.21 -0.74 -8.39
N ALA A 51 -8.38 -1.36 -8.25
CA ALA A 51 -8.71 -2.17 -7.07
C ALA A 51 -7.81 -3.41 -6.95
N LEU A 52 -7.54 -4.10 -8.06
CA LEU A 52 -6.66 -5.26 -8.09
C LEU A 52 -5.21 -4.85 -7.76
N SER A 53 -4.72 -3.76 -8.34
CA SER A 53 -3.40 -3.21 -8.04
C SER A 53 -3.27 -2.85 -6.57
N ALA A 54 -4.26 -2.18 -5.98
CA ALA A 54 -4.25 -1.86 -4.55
C ALA A 54 -4.20 -3.13 -3.68
N PHE A 55 -4.97 -4.15 -4.03
CA PHE A 55 -4.94 -5.45 -3.34
C PHE A 55 -3.57 -6.13 -3.44
N LEU A 56 -2.97 -6.18 -4.64
CA LEU A 56 -1.64 -6.75 -4.85
C LEU A 56 -0.55 -5.96 -4.11
N ILE A 57 -0.65 -4.63 -4.10
CA ILE A 57 0.27 -3.76 -3.36
C ILE A 57 0.17 -4.07 -1.86
N LEU A 58 -1.04 -4.17 -1.31
CA LEU A 58 -1.24 -4.47 0.09
C LEU A 58 -0.62 -5.81 0.51
N SER A 59 -0.65 -6.83 -0.35
CA SER A 59 -0.09 -8.16 -0.09
C SER A 59 1.40 -8.12 0.26
N PHE A 60 2.24 -7.44 -0.52
CA PHE A 60 3.66 -7.32 -0.20
C PHE A 60 3.96 -6.17 0.76
N TYR A 61 3.16 -5.09 0.73
CA TYR A 61 3.39 -3.92 1.57
C TYR A 61 3.15 -4.23 3.05
N SER A 62 2.16 -5.05 3.37
CA SER A 62 1.92 -5.54 4.72
C SER A 62 3.10 -6.34 5.29
N ALA A 63 3.84 -7.10 4.48
CA ALA A 63 5.05 -7.78 4.91
C ALA A 63 6.16 -6.79 5.31
N VAL A 64 6.41 -5.78 4.48
CA VAL A 64 7.41 -4.73 4.77
C VAL A 64 6.99 -3.90 5.99
N ALA A 65 5.70 -3.55 6.10
CA ALA A 65 5.16 -2.83 7.23
C ALA A 65 5.28 -3.62 8.56
N SER A 66 5.20 -4.95 8.49
CA SER A 66 5.41 -5.83 9.66
C SER A 66 6.82 -5.69 10.23
N TRP A 67 7.84 -5.60 9.35
CA TRP A 67 9.22 -5.36 9.77
C TRP A 67 9.34 -4.00 10.44
N ALA A 68 8.77 -2.95 9.84
CA ALA A 68 8.79 -1.61 10.41
C ALA A 68 8.14 -1.56 11.81
N LEU A 69 7.02 -2.25 12.02
CA LEU A 69 6.36 -2.37 13.33
C LEU A 69 7.25 -3.08 14.36
N TYR A 70 7.84 -4.22 13.98
CA TYR A 70 8.75 -4.96 14.84
C TYR A 70 9.97 -4.10 15.24
N TYR A 71 10.61 -3.45 14.27
CA TYR A 71 11.75 -2.57 14.53
C TYR A 71 11.38 -1.35 15.37
N THR A 72 10.20 -0.78 15.19
CA THR A 72 9.72 0.34 16.02
C THR A 72 9.60 -0.08 17.48
N TRP A 73 9.10 -1.28 17.72
CA TRP A 73 8.96 -1.85 19.04
C TRP A 73 10.30 -2.22 19.69
N GLU A 74 11.22 -2.81 18.93
CA GLU A 74 12.60 -3.09 19.39
C GLU A 74 13.38 -1.80 19.69
N ALA A 75 13.17 -0.75 18.89
CA ALA A 75 13.76 0.57 19.14
C ALA A 75 13.22 1.19 20.44
N ALA A 76 11.92 1.08 20.69
CA ALA A 76 11.31 1.56 21.94
C ALA A 76 11.84 0.84 23.18
N ARG A 77 12.28 -0.43 23.05
CA ARG A 77 12.90 -1.21 24.12
C ARG A 77 14.40 -0.96 24.30
N GLY A 78 15.03 -0.19 23.41
CA GLY A 78 16.47 0.02 23.40
C GLY A 78 17.28 -1.19 22.91
N ALA A 79 16.67 -2.11 22.16
CA ALA A 79 17.34 -3.32 21.67
C ALA A 79 18.51 -3.04 20.69
N PHE A 80 18.59 -1.82 20.17
CA PHE A 80 19.64 -1.37 19.26
C PHE A 80 20.77 -0.60 19.96
N ASP A 81 20.76 -0.48 21.29
CA ASP A 81 21.83 0.22 22.01
C ASP A 81 23.12 -0.63 22.06
N GLY A 82 24.24 -0.04 21.67
CA GLY A 82 25.56 -0.69 21.68
C GLY A 82 25.77 -1.86 20.71
N ILE A 83 24.85 -2.10 19.76
CA ILE A 83 24.99 -3.21 18.82
C ILE A 83 25.98 -2.90 17.69
N THR A 84 26.71 -3.93 17.24
CA THR A 84 27.59 -3.88 16.08
C THR A 84 26.81 -4.12 14.77
N ALA A 85 27.41 -3.76 13.63
CA ALA A 85 26.80 -4.00 12.31
C ALA A 85 26.48 -5.49 12.07
N THR A 86 27.38 -6.39 12.46
CA THR A 86 27.19 -7.85 12.34
C THR A 86 26.04 -8.35 13.20
N GLN A 87 25.86 -7.77 14.40
CA GLN A 87 24.72 -8.11 15.26
C GLN A 87 23.41 -7.59 14.68
N SER A 88 23.40 -6.41 14.05
CA SER A 88 22.22 -5.88 13.37
C SER A 88 21.77 -6.77 12.20
N GLU A 89 22.71 -7.27 11.41
CA GLU A 89 22.44 -8.21 10.31
C GLU A 89 21.86 -9.52 10.84
N ALA A 90 22.50 -10.11 11.86
CA ALA A 90 22.00 -11.33 12.50
C ALA A 90 20.60 -11.15 13.13
N HIS A 91 20.28 -9.95 13.63
CA HIS A 91 18.96 -9.64 14.19
C HIS A 91 17.87 -9.63 13.11
N PHE A 92 18.19 -9.09 11.92
CA PHE A 92 17.30 -9.12 10.76
C PHE A 92 17.09 -10.55 10.24
N ASP A 93 18.15 -11.34 10.13
CA ASP A 93 18.05 -12.73 9.69
C ASP A 93 17.25 -13.59 10.67
N THR A 94 17.43 -13.37 11.97
CA THR A 94 16.67 -14.05 13.02
C THR A 94 15.18 -13.69 12.96
N MET A 95 14.87 -12.41 12.68
CA MET A 95 13.50 -11.94 12.47
C MET A 95 12.87 -12.63 11.25
N LEU A 96 13.56 -12.67 10.12
CA LEU A 96 13.08 -13.32 8.90
C LEU A 96 12.93 -14.83 9.04
N ALA A 97 13.79 -15.46 9.83
CA ALA A 97 13.74 -16.89 10.13
C ALA A 97 12.60 -17.29 11.08
N ASN A 98 11.86 -16.35 11.68
CA ASN A 98 10.78 -16.61 12.62
C ASN A 98 9.39 -16.35 11.99
N PRO A 99 8.70 -17.40 11.46
CA PRO A 99 7.43 -17.24 10.78
C PRO A 99 6.31 -16.76 11.70
N TRP A 100 6.33 -17.17 12.97
CA TRP A 100 5.30 -16.82 13.94
C TRP A 100 5.34 -15.34 14.31
N LEU A 101 6.55 -14.80 14.47
CA LEU A 101 6.75 -13.38 14.73
C LEU A 101 6.28 -12.55 13.53
N MET A 102 6.66 -12.96 12.31
CA MET A 102 6.21 -12.30 11.07
C MET A 102 4.71 -12.36 10.87
N LEU A 103 4.08 -13.52 11.09
CA LEU A 103 2.62 -13.65 11.02
C LEU A 103 1.91 -12.83 12.10
N GLY A 104 2.49 -12.72 13.29
CA GLY A 104 1.97 -11.89 14.38
C GLY A 104 1.93 -10.41 14.02
N PHE A 105 3.06 -9.84 13.57
CA PHE A 105 3.12 -8.44 13.17
C PHE A 105 2.33 -8.15 11.88
N HIS A 106 2.27 -9.10 10.95
CA HIS A 106 1.42 -8.99 9.76
C HIS A 106 -0.06 -8.96 10.13
N SER A 107 -0.51 -9.86 11.00
CA SER A 107 -1.89 -9.85 11.50
C SER A 107 -2.21 -8.56 12.24
N LEU A 108 -1.28 -8.07 13.07
CA LEU A 108 -1.43 -6.79 13.77
C LEU A 108 -1.53 -5.60 12.80
N PHE A 109 -0.80 -5.62 11.69
CA PHE A 109 -0.89 -4.59 10.66
C PHE A 109 -2.20 -4.64 9.88
N MET A 110 -2.73 -5.85 9.65
CA MET A 110 -3.95 -6.06 8.87
C MET A 110 -5.24 -5.82 9.66
N LEU A 111 -5.18 -5.88 10.99
CA LEU A 111 -6.29 -5.58 11.92
C LEU A 111 -6.43 -4.07 12.18
#